data_AF-A0A3D2R808-F1
#
_entry.id   AF-A0A3D2R808-F1
#
_cell.length_a   1.000
_cell.length_b   1.000
_cell.length_c   1.000
_cell.angle_alpha   90.00
_cell.angle_beta   90.00
_cell.angle_gamma   90.00
#
_symmetry.space_group_name_H-M   'P 1'
#
loop_
_entity.id
_entity.type
_entity.pdbx_description
1 polymer ?
#
loop_
_entity_poly.entity_id
_entity_poly.type
_entity_poly.pdbx_seq_one_letter_code
_entity_poly.pdbx_strand_id
1 'polypeptide(L)'
;MKIETSEFGQTKFGRPIIEYGLTNTQGFSISVLNYGGIVTRLMAPDRNGMLSNIVLGYNEFNDYENNNPYFGAIIGRYANRIRNAEFTLGSHHFTLSKNDGPHHLHGGVQGLDKVIWRVDTHKTQDQASLTLRYVSKDSEEGYPGNLNVGVTYTLDQNNQWTIDYFAQTDKETPVNLTQHSYFNFSGNFDQEILDHHLKLEADYYVPMDDDNLPTGKLSAVKGTPFDFRTAKTIATQLSTLAEGSNKEAGFDHCFALRTHDNTLRKIAE
;
A
#
# COMPACT_ATOMS: atom_id res chain seq x y z
N MET A 1 8.68 -23.10 7.70
CA MET A 1 8.57 -22.14 6.57
C MET A 1 8.68 -22.84 5.22
N LYS A 2 7.90 -22.39 4.24
CA LYS A 2 7.90 -22.83 2.84
C LYS A 2 7.98 -21.61 1.93
N ILE A 3 8.73 -21.72 0.84
CA ILE A 3 8.73 -20.75 -0.28
C ILE A 3 8.40 -21.54 -1.53
N GLU A 4 7.41 -21.10 -2.29
CA GLU A 4 7.01 -21.68 -3.56
C GLU A 4 6.96 -20.61 -4.65
N THR A 5 7.13 -21.04 -5.90
CA THR A 5 7.03 -20.16 -7.06
C THR A 5 6.21 -20.81 -8.15
N SER A 6 5.40 -20.01 -8.83
CA SER A 6 4.65 -20.44 -10.02
C SER A 6 4.57 -19.31 -11.03
N GLU A 7 4.43 -19.67 -12.31
CA GLU A 7 4.07 -18.70 -13.34
C GLU A 7 2.62 -18.25 -13.12
N PHE A 8 2.41 -16.93 -13.04
CA PHE A 8 1.09 -16.33 -12.85
C PHE A 8 0.51 -15.77 -14.16
N GLY A 9 1.38 -15.47 -15.13
CA GLY A 9 1.00 -14.96 -16.43
C GLY A 9 2.19 -14.29 -17.12
N GLN A 10 1.90 -13.44 -18.08
CA GLN A 10 2.90 -12.68 -18.81
C GLN A 10 2.39 -11.29 -19.17
N THR A 11 3.30 -10.32 -19.21
CA THR A 11 3.01 -8.98 -19.74
C THR A 11 2.56 -9.03 -21.21
N LYS A 12 1.92 -7.97 -21.69
CA LYS A 12 1.61 -7.77 -23.12
C LYS A 12 2.79 -7.97 -24.06
N PHE A 13 4.01 -7.78 -23.55
CA PHE A 13 5.26 -7.95 -24.30
C PHE A 13 5.93 -9.33 -24.10
N GLY A 14 5.22 -10.29 -23.51
CA GLY A 14 5.69 -11.67 -23.33
C GLY A 14 6.70 -11.89 -22.20
N ARG A 15 6.89 -10.91 -21.31
CA ARG A 15 7.73 -11.11 -20.11
C ARG A 15 6.95 -11.92 -19.05
N PRO A 16 7.50 -13.04 -18.54
CA PRO A 16 6.82 -13.88 -17.57
C PRO A 16 6.73 -13.18 -16.21
N ILE A 17 5.59 -13.38 -15.55
CA ILE A 17 5.28 -12.91 -14.20
C ILE A 17 5.21 -14.11 -13.28
N ILE A 18 5.96 -14.03 -12.18
CA ILE A 18 6.12 -15.11 -11.21
C ILE A 18 5.44 -14.70 -9.92
N GLU A 19 4.58 -15.57 -9.40
CA GLU A 19 4.06 -15.48 -8.05
C GLU A 19 4.96 -16.26 -7.09
N TYR A 20 5.23 -15.66 -5.94
CA TYR A 20 6.02 -16.21 -4.84
C TYR A 20 5.10 -16.39 -3.64
N GLY A 21 4.96 -17.62 -3.14
CA GLY A 21 4.21 -17.94 -1.93
C GLY A 21 5.14 -18.13 -0.74
N LEU A 22 4.88 -17.45 0.38
CA LEU A 22 5.50 -17.72 1.68
C LEU A 22 4.45 -18.33 2.60
N THR A 23 4.75 -19.48 3.22
CA THR A 23 3.82 -20.17 4.14
C THR A 23 4.54 -20.58 5.41
N ASN A 24 3.96 -20.29 6.57
CA ASN A 24 4.47 -20.75 7.86
C ASN A 24 3.92 -22.13 8.24
N THR A 25 4.32 -22.70 9.38
CA THR A 25 3.86 -24.06 9.75
C THR A 25 2.40 -24.14 10.18
N GLN A 26 1.77 -22.99 10.43
CA GLN A 26 0.36 -22.88 10.82
C GLN A 26 -0.57 -22.68 9.62
N GLY A 27 -0.01 -22.55 8.40
CA GLY A 27 -0.77 -22.33 7.18
C GLY A 27 -1.07 -20.86 6.87
N PHE A 28 -0.69 -19.92 7.73
CA PHE A 28 -0.71 -18.50 7.37
C PHE A 28 0.24 -18.29 6.19
N SER A 29 -0.24 -17.61 5.15
CA SER A 29 0.54 -17.46 3.92
C SER A 29 0.29 -16.15 3.20
N ILE A 30 1.30 -15.72 2.43
CA ILE A 30 1.24 -14.54 1.57
C ILE A 30 1.71 -14.92 0.16
N SER A 31 0.97 -14.47 -0.85
CA SER A 31 1.34 -14.61 -2.26
C SER A 31 1.70 -13.26 -2.84
N VAL A 32 2.84 -13.19 -3.55
CA VAL A 32 3.42 -11.93 -4.04
C VAL A 32 3.89 -12.07 -5.49
N LEU A 33 3.47 -11.17 -6.37
CA LEU A 33 4.00 -11.11 -7.74
C LEU A 33 5.34 -10.37 -7.78
N ASN A 34 6.25 -10.80 -8.65
CA ASN A 34 7.40 -9.95 -9.01
C ASN A 34 6.99 -8.70 -9.82
N TYR A 35 5.76 -8.63 -10.32
CA TYR A 35 5.19 -7.42 -10.89
C TYR A 35 4.59 -6.54 -9.79
N GLY A 36 5.03 -5.28 -9.70
CA GLY A 36 4.55 -4.31 -8.72
C GLY A 36 4.80 -4.66 -7.25
N GLY A 37 5.44 -5.80 -6.96
CA GLY A 37 5.46 -6.38 -5.61
C GLY A 37 4.08 -6.61 -5.03
N ILE A 38 3.13 -6.94 -5.91
CA ILE A 38 1.70 -7.03 -5.60
C ILE A 38 1.44 -8.22 -4.68
N VAL A 39 0.82 -7.96 -3.54
CA VAL A 39 0.26 -9.00 -2.67
C VAL A 39 -1.10 -9.42 -3.23
N THR A 40 -1.18 -10.62 -3.78
CA THR A 40 -2.41 -11.16 -4.40
C THR A 40 -3.30 -11.86 -3.37
N ARG A 41 -2.69 -12.44 -2.34
CA ARG A 41 -3.38 -13.19 -1.28
C ARG A 41 -2.65 -13.05 0.05
N LEU A 42 -3.44 -13.03 1.12
CA LEU A 42 -3.01 -13.15 2.50
C LEU A 42 -3.98 -14.09 3.20
N MET A 43 -3.57 -15.34 3.41
CA MET A 43 -4.40 -16.37 4.04
C MET A 43 -4.20 -16.30 5.55
N ALA A 44 -5.27 -15.97 6.28
CA ALA A 44 -5.25 -15.87 7.73
C ALA A 44 -6.31 -16.79 8.37
N PRO A 45 -6.02 -17.41 9.52
CA PRO A 45 -6.99 -18.25 10.22
C PRO A 45 -8.01 -17.40 10.98
N ASP A 46 -9.27 -17.83 10.94
CA ASP A 46 -10.30 -17.33 11.85
C ASP A 46 -10.15 -17.94 13.26
N ARG A 47 -11.07 -17.61 14.17
CA ARG A 47 -11.12 -18.18 15.53
C ARG A 47 -11.29 -19.70 15.59
N ASN A 48 -11.72 -20.34 14.51
CA ASN A 48 -11.89 -21.79 14.38
C ASN A 48 -10.70 -22.43 13.65
N GLY A 49 -9.69 -21.66 13.26
CA GLY A 49 -8.53 -22.14 12.49
C GLY A 49 -8.80 -22.28 10.98
N MET A 50 -9.94 -21.81 10.49
CA MET A 50 -10.28 -21.86 9.06
C MET A 50 -9.56 -20.71 8.32
N LEU A 51 -8.78 -21.07 7.31
CA LEU A 51 -8.01 -20.10 6.51
C LEU A 51 -8.89 -19.45 5.43
N SER A 52 -8.85 -18.13 5.37
CA SER A 52 -9.50 -17.33 4.31
C SER A 52 -8.55 -16.26 3.78
N ASN A 53 -8.69 -15.89 2.51
CA ASN A 53 -7.98 -14.75 1.95
C ASN A 53 -8.60 -13.46 2.49
N ILE A 54 -7.80 -12.60 3.11
CA ILE A 54 -8.28 -11.35 3.74
C ILE A 54 -7.86 -10.08 3.00
N VAL A 55 -7.28 -10.20 1.80
CA VAL A 55 -6.94 -9.06 0.94
C VAL A 55 -7.54 -9.20 -0.46
N LEU A 56 -7.99 -8.09 -1.03
CA LEU A 56 -8.51 -8.06 -2.40
C LEU A 56 -7.37 -8.20 -3.41
N GLY A 57 -7.69 -8.86 -4.52
CA GLY A 57 -6.81 -9.03 -5.67
C GLY A 57 -7.56 -9.68 -6.84
N TYR A 58 -6.92 -9.74 -7.99
CA TYR A 58 -7.40 -10.45 -9.17
C TYR A 58 -6.84 -11.87 -9.27
N ASN A 59 -7.56 -12.72 -10.00
CA ASN A 59 -7.13 -14.08 -10.32
C ASN A 59 -6.25 -14.13 -11.58
N GLU A 60 -6.37 -13.14 -12.47
CA GLU A 60 -5.68 -13.11 -13.76
C GLU A 60 -4.70 -11.94 -13.82
N PHE A 61 -3.51 -12.17 -14.39
CA PHE A 61 -2.48 -11.12 -14.51
C PHE A 61 -2.96 -9.91 -15.34
N ASN A 62 -3.75 -10.15 -16.38
CA ASN A 62 -4.21 -9.09 -17.28
C ASN A 62 -5.02 -8.00 -16.56
N ASP A 63 -5.72 -8.35 -15.47
CA ASP A 63 -6.48 -7.36 -14.70
C ASP A 63 -5.55 -6.43 -13.91
N TYR A 64 -4.44 -6.97 -13.39
CA TYR A 64 -3.38 -6.17 -12.74
C TYR A 64 -2.67 -5.22 -13.71
N GLU A 65 -2.46 -5.63 -14.97
CA GLU A 65 -1.73 -4.81 -15.96
C GLU A 65 -2.59 -3.67 -16.55
N ASN A 66 -3.92 -3.76 -16.50
CA ASN A 66 -4.81 -2.81 -17.17
C ASN A 66 -5.52 -1.83 -16.25
N ASN A 67 -6.38 -2.33 -15.35
CA ASN A 67 -7.35 -1.53 -14.59
C ASN A 67 -7.20 -1.73 -13.09
N ASN A 68 -5.96 -1.85 -12.62
CA ASN A 68 -5.70 -2.09 -11.22
C ASN A 68 -5.81 -0.79 -10.40
N PRO A 69 -6.73 -0.67 -9.43
CA PRO A 69 -6.73 0.43 -8.46
C PRO A 69 -5.65 0.20 -7.39
N TYR A 70 -4.45 -0.20 -7.82
CA TYR A 70 -3.29 -0.45 -6.97
C TYR A 70 -3.43 -1.61 -5.97
N PHE A 71 -4.32 -2.59 -6.20
CA PHE A 71 -4.49 -3.73 -5.28
C PHE A 71 -3.15 -4.39 -4.95
N GLY A 72 -2.80 -4.35 -3.65
CA GLY A 72 -1.65 -5.05 -3.08
C GLY A 72 -0.28 -4.51 -3.50
N ALA A 73 -0.22 -3.45 -4.30
CA ALA A 73 1.01 -3.02 -4.94
C ALA A 73 1.95 -2.24 -4.00
N ILE A 74 3.25 -2.26 -4.32
CA ILE A 74 4.23 -1.31 -3.79
C ILE A 74 4.07 0.00 -4.54
N ILE A 75 3.93 1.09 -3.80
CA ILE A 75 3.71 2.42 -4.36
C ILE A 75 4.96 3.28 -4.17
N GLY A 76 5.34 4.00 -5.22
CA GLY A 76 6.43 4.97 -5.19
C GLY A 76 6.80 5.47 -6.59
N ARG A 77 7.72 6.43 -6.73
CA ARG A 77 8.62 6.97 -5.67
C ARG A 77 7.92 7.79 -4.59
N TYR A 78 6.74 8.34 -4.89
CA TYR A 78 5.93 9.09 -3.94
C TYR A 78 4.49 8.58 -3.92
N ALA A 79 4.05 8.08 -2.77
CA ALA A 79 2.67 7.68 -2.54
C ALA A 79 1.76 8.89 -2.35
N ASN A 80 0.51 8.76 -2.82
CA ASN A 80 -0.52 9.80 -2.84
C ASN A 80 -0.22 10.90 -3.89
N ARG A 81 -0.86 12.07 -3.77
CA ARG A 81 -0.92 13.12 -4.78
C ARG A 81 0.16 14.17 -4.60
N ILE A 82 0.72 14.66 -5.72
CA ILE A 82 1.53 15.88 -5.81
C ILE A 82 0.79 16.86 -6.72
N ARG A 83 0.48 18.04 -6.19
CA ARG A 83 -0.26 19.10 -6.90
C ARG A 83 0.46 19.48 -8.19
N ASN A 84 -0.32 19.71 -9.24
CA ASN A 84 0.12 20.05 -10.60
C ASN A 84 1.18 19.14 -11.23
N ALA A 85 1.46 17.97 -10.62
CA ALA A 85 2.60 17.13 -10.95
C ALA A 85 3.92 17.91 -10.94
N GLU A 86 4.15 18.74 -9.94
CA GLU A 86 5.38 19.52 -9.86
C GLU A 86 5.86 19.72 -8.41
N PHE A 87 7.17 19.87 -8.24
CA PHE A 87 7.76 20.26 -6.97
C PHE A 87 9.07 21.01 -7.19
N THR A 88 9.60 21.61 -6.13
CA THR A 88 10.85 22.38 -6.17
C THR A 88 11.83 21.83 -5.13
N LEU A 89 13.09 21.64 -5.54
CA LEU A 89 14.20 21.35 -4.63
C LEU A 89 15.26 22.44 -4.80
N GLY A 90 15.46 23.24 -3.76
CA GLY A 90 16.29 24.44 -3.82
C GLY A 90 15.79 25.41 -4.90
N SER A 91 16.62 25.70 -5.90
CA SER A 91 16.30 26.56 -7.03
C SER A 91 15.80 25.82 -8.28
N HIS A 92 15.70 24.49 -8.23
CA HIS A 92 15.32 23.68 -9.39
C HIS A 92 13.84 23.28 -9.31
N HIS A 93 13.12 23.54 -10.40
CA HIS A 93 11.74 23.12 -10.60
C HIS A 93 11.72 21.79 -11.36
N PHE A 94 10.92 20.84 -10.89
CA PHE A 94 10.75 19.52 -11.49
C PHE A 94 9.29 19.30 -11.85
N THR A 95 9.06 18.85 -13.08
CA THR A 95 7.75 18.40 -13.56
C THR A 95 7.74 16.88 -13.61
N LEU A 96 6.74 16.30 -12.96
CA LEU A 96 6.43 14.88 -12.92
C LEU A 96 5.39 14.53 -14.00
N SER A 97 5.20 13.23 -14.22
CA SER A 97 4.11 12.76 -15.07
C SER A 97 2.74 13.10 -14.48
N LYS A 98 1.76 13.37 -15.34
CA LYS A 98 0.36 13.61 -14.95
C LYS A 98 -0.45 12.36 -15.25
N ASN A 99 -1.01 11.75 -14.21
CA ASN A 99 -1.81 10.52 -14.30
C ASN A 99 -3.12 10.60 -13.51
N ASP A 100 -3.39 11.71 -12.82
CA ASP A 100 -4.64 11.97 -12.12
C ASP A 100 -5.08 13.43 -12.39
N GLY A 101 -5.71 13.65 -13.54
CA GLY A 101 -6.03 14.99 -14.03
C GLY A 101 -4.76 15.85 -14.17
N PRO A 102 -4.69 17.04 -13.54
CA PRO A 102 -3.49 17.87 -13.56
C PRO A 102 -2.41 17.41 -12.56
N HIS A 103 -2.69 16.40 -11.73
CA HIS A 103 -1.84 15.97 -10.61
C HIS A 103 -1.03 14.70 -10.94
N HIS A 104 -0.03 14.47 -10.09
CA HIS A 104 0.75 13.24 -10.07
C HIS A 104 0.28 12.37 -8.91
N LEU A 105 -0.02 11.10 -9.16
CA LEU A 105 -0.55 10.17 -8.19
C LEU A 105 0.30 8.89 -8.16
N HIS A 106 0.68 8.44 -6.97
CA HIS A 106 1.26 7.11 -6.74
C HIS A 106 2.51 6.80 -7.57
N GLY A 107 3.32 7.82 -7.87
CA GLY A 107 4.56 7.65 -8.61
C GLY A 107 4.43 7.74 -10.13
N GLY A 108 3.21 7.91 -10.66
CA GLY A 108 3.00 8.30 -12.06
C GLY A 108 2.42 7.21 -12.96
N VAL A 109 2.65 7.36 -14.27
CA VAL A 109 2.08 6.49 -15.30
C VAL A 109 2.64 5.08 -15.20
N GLN A 110 3.97 4.96 -15.06
CA GLN A 110 4.72 3.72 -14.82
C GLN A 110 5.39 3.78 -13.44
N GLY A 111 4.58 3.96 -12.38
CA GLY A 111 5.04 3.88 -10.99
C GLY A 111 5.59 2.51 -10.62
N LEU A 112 6.12 2.41 -9.39
CA LEU A 112 6.70 1.17 -8.85
C LEU A 112 5.71 -0.02 -8.79
N ASP A 113 4.42 0.26 -8.87
CA ASP A 113 3.34 -0.71 -8.95
C ASP A 113 3.28 -1.45 -10.30
N LYS A 114 3.95 -0.93 -11.34
CA LYS A 114 3.90 -1.46 -12.71
C LYS A 114 5.24 -2.01 -13.23
N VAL A 115 6.26 -2.05 -12.38
CA VAL A 115 7.58 -2.56 -12.76
C VAL A 115 7.72 -4.04 -12.43
N ILE A 116 8.58 -4.74 -13.18
CA ILE A 116 9.01 -6.10 -12.83
C ILE A 116 10.23 -5.99 -11.93
N TRP A 117 10.06 -6.39 -10.68
CA TRP A 117 11.08 -6.43 -9.66
C TRP A 117 11.98 -7.66 -9.82
N ARG A 118 13.27 -7.49 -9.52
CA ARG A 118 14.13 -8.63 -9.25
C ARG A 118 13.81 -9.12 -7.84
N VAL A 119 13.61 -10.43 -7.66
CA VAL A 119 13.29 -11.01 -6.35
C VAL A 119 14.43 -11.91 -5.89
N ASP A 120 14.98 -11.61 -4.71
CA ASP A 120 15.88 -12.51 -3.98
C ASP A 120 15.10 -13.16 -2.82
N THR A 121 15.21 -14.48 -2.64
CA THR A 121 14.50 -15.20 -1.57
C THR A 121 15.45 -15.63 -0.46
N HIS A 122 14.96 -15.65 0.77
CA HIS A 122 15.71 -16.16 1.92
C HIS A 122 14.78 -16.92 2.87
N LYS A 123 15.27 -18.03 3.42
CA LYS A 123 14.48 -18.91 4.28
C LYS A 123 15.34 -19.44 5.43
N THR A 124 14.76 -19.39 6.61
CA THR A 124 15.27 -20.03 7.82
C THR A 124 14.19 -20.98 8.37
N GLN A 125 14.44 -21.57 9.54
CA GLN A 125 13.43 -22.36 10.23
C GLN A 125 12.24 -21.50 10.70
N ASP A 126 12.50 -20.26 11.11
CA ASP A 126 11.55 -19.40 11.82
C ASP A 126 10.93 -18.31 10.94
N GLN A 127 11.53 -18.01 9.78
CA GLN A 127 11.03 -17.00 8.86
C GLN A 127 11.39 -17.28 7.40
N ALA A 128 10.60 -16.72 6.49
CA ALA A 128 10.87 -16.69 5.06
C ALA A 128 10.63 -15.27 4.55
N SER A 129 11.43 -14.83 3.59
CA SER A 129 11.38 -13.47 3.08
C SER A 129 11.63 -13.39 1.58
N LEU A 130 11.00 -12.40 0.94
CA LEU A 130 11.23 -11.97 -0.43
C LEU A 130 11.79 -10.56 -0.40
N THR A 131 12.96 -10.34 -1.00
CA THR A 131 13.50 -8.98 -1.21
C THR A 131 13.34 -8.60 -2.67
N LEU A 132 12.41 -7.69 -2.92
CA LEU A 132 12.14 -7.10 -4.22
C LEU A 132 13.08 -5.92 -4.44
N ARG A 133 13.82 -5.91 -5.56
CA ARG A 133 14.78 -4.85 -5.90
C ARG A 133 14.48 -4.24 -7.27
N TYR A 134 14.57 -2.93 -7.33
CA TYR A 134 14.43 -2.17 -8.56
C TYR A 134 15.36 -0.95 -8.54
N VAL A 135 15.81 -0.53 -9.73
CA VAL A 135 16.58 0.69 -9.90
C VAL A 135 15.76 1.63 -10.77
N SER A 136 15.09 2.57 -10.11
CA SER A 136 14.38 3.65 -10.81
C SER A 136 15.43 4.65 -11.29
N LYS A 137 15.44 4.95 -12.58
CA LYS A 137 16.52 5.75 -13.19
C LYS A 137 16.31 7.25 -12.99
N ASP A 138 17.38 8.03 -13.09
CA ASP A 138 17.30 9.48 -13.15
C ASP A 138 16.28 9.92 -14.22
N SER A 139 15.41 10.86 -13.86
CA SER A 139 14.27 11.35 -14.66
C SER A 139 13.11 10.38 -14.90
N GLU A 140 13.14 9.18 -14.32
CA GLU A 140 12.00 8.25 -14.41
C GLU A 140 10.76 8.88 -13.75
N GLU A 141 9.66 8.95 -14.50
CA GLU A 141 8.42 9.66 -14.11
C GLU A 141 8.63 11.15 -13.76
N GLY A 142 9.80 11.72 -14.10
CA GLY A 142 10.21 13.10 -13.83
C GLY A 142 11.02 13.30 -12.55
N TYR A 143 11.29 12.26 -11.76
CA TYR A 143 12.04 12.37 -10.50
C TYR A 143 13.55 12.49 -10.74
N PRO A 144 14.26 13.40 -10.05
CA PRO A 144 15.71 13.47 -10.12
C PRO A 144 16.38 12.29 -9.40
N GLY A 145 17.58 11.95 -9.84
CA GLY A 145 18.45 10.94 -9.24
C GLY A 145 18.05 9.51 -9.61
N ASN A 146 19.05 8.64 -9.66
CA ASN A 146 18.79 7.21 -9.58
C ASN A 146 18.33 6.88 -8.16
N LEU A 147 17.36 5.97 -8.04
CA LEU A 147 16.91 5.40 -6.78
C LEU A 147 17.09 3.89 -6.82
N ASN A 148 18.01 3.38 -6.00
CA ASN A 148 18.08 1.97 -5.65
C ASN A 148 17.05 1.71 -4.55
N VAL A 149 15.97 1.02 -4.89
CA VAL A 149 14.89 0.70 -3.97
C VAL A 149 14.83 -0.80 -3.71
N GLY A 150 14.61 -1.16 -2.45
CA GLY A 150 14.38 -2.52 -1.99
C GLY A 150 13.16 -2.57 -1.08
N VAL A 151 12.29 -3.56 -1.27
CA VAL A 151 11.21 -3.87 -0.34
C VAL A 151 11.33 -5.32 0.08
N THR A 152 11.40 -5.57 1.37
CA THR A 152 11.48 -6.93 1.91
C THR A 152 10.17 -7.28 2.59
N TYR A 153 9.48 -8.30 2.08
CA TYR A 153 8.36 -8.94 2.75
C TYR A 153 8.86 -10.14 3.52
N THR A 154 8.62 -10.17 4.83
CA THR A 154 9.01 -11.27 5.72
C THR A 154 7.77 -11.84 6.40
N LEU A 155 7.65 -13.16 6.37
CA LEU A 155 6.66 -13.92 7.13
C LEU A 155 7.37 -14.77 8.18
N ASP A 156 6.86 -14.78 9.41
CA ASP A 156 7.39 -15.59 10.51
C ASP A 156 6.39 -16.66 11.02
N GLN A 157 6.81 -17.41 12.04
CA GLN A 157 5.98 -18.43 12.68
C GLN A 157 4.88 -17.88 13.60
N ASN A 158 4.87 -16.59 13.91
CA ASN A 158 3.87 -15.93 14.75
C ASN A 158 2.73 -15.31 13.95
N ASN A 159 2.60 -15.65 12.66
CA ASN A 159 1.68 -15.02 11.71
C ASN A 159 1.95 -13.51 11.52
N GLN A 160 3.20 -13.07 11.73
CA GLN A 160 3.59 -11.69 11.49
C GLN A 160 4.09 -11.53 10.05
N TRP A 161 3.40 -10.67 9.30
CA TRP A 161 3.91 -10.13 8.04
C TRP A 161 4.57 -8.78 8.29
N THR A 162 5.87 -8.69 8.00
CA THR A 162 6.68 -7.47 8.13
C THR A 162 7.07 -6.95 6.75
N ILE A 163 7.04 -5.62 6.59
CA ILE A 163 7.45 -4.92 5.37
C ILE A 163 8.57 -3.95 5.71
N ASP A 164 9.75 -4.18 5.17
CA ASP A 164 10.90 -3.29 5.31
C ASP A 164 11.15 -2.56 3.99
N TYR A 165 11.36 -1.25 4.06
CA TYR A 165 11.66 -0.40 2.90
C TYR A 165 13.10 0.10 2.97
N PHE A 166 13.83 -0.06 1.87
CA PHE A 166 15.16 0.49 1.67
C PHE A 166 15.14 1.42 0.45
N ALA A 167 15.75 2.59 0.60
CA ALA A 167 15.90 3.56 -0.46
C ALA A 167 17.29 4.22 -0.37
N GLN A 168 18.02 4.22 -1.49
CA GLN A 168 19.27 4.96 -1.62
C GLN A 168 19.27 5.70 -2.95
N THR A 169 19.60 6.98 -2.90
CA THR A 169 19.63 7.86 -4.07
C THR A 169 20.99 8.53 -4.24
N ASP A 170 21.31 8.91 -5.48
CA ASP A 170 22.54 9.64 -5.85
C ASP A 170 22.33 11.16 -6.04
N LYS A 171 21.09 11.64 -5.95
CA LYS A 171 20.72 13.06 -5.91
C LYS A 171 19.62 13.29 -4.89
N GLU A 172 19.44 14.53 -4.44
CA GLU A 172 18.28 14.87 -3.62
C GLU A 172 16.98 14.64 -4.41
N THR A 173 16.06 13.84 -3.84
CA THR A 173 14.75 13.52 -4.43
C THR A 173 13.76 13.17 -3.32
N PRO A 174 12.46 13.48 -3.47
CA PRO A 174 11.44 12.95 -2.57
C PRO A 174 11.33 11.43 -2.71
N VAL A 175 11.13 10.75 -1.56
CA VAL A 175 10.82 9.33 -1.48
C VAL A 175 9.76 9.15 -0.38
N ASN A 176 8.63 8.57 -0.74
CA ASN A 176 7.54 8.21 0.17
C ASN A 176 6.90 6.90 -0.34
N LEU A 177 7.23 5.78 0.29
CA LEU A 177 6.84 4.45 -0.17
C LEU A 177 5.73 3.89 0.73
N THR A 178 4.81 3.12 0.14
CA THR A 178 3.81 2.36 0.92
C THR A 178 3.45 1.05 0.22
N GLN A 179 2.67 0.21 0.90
CA GLN A 179 2.03 -0.97 0.35
C GLN A 179 0.51 -0.76 0.35
N HIS A 180 -0.14 -1.12 -0.75
CA HIS A 180 -1.52 -0.73 -1.03
C HIS A 180 -2.51 -1.91 -0.99
N SER A 181 -2.38 -2.81 -0.01
CA SER A 181 -3.36 -3.88 0.23
C SER A 181 -4.70 -3.32 0.68
N TYR A 182 -5.77 -3.89 0.14
CA TYR A 182 -7.14 -3.64 0.57
C TYR A 182 -7.61 -4.82 1.40
N PHE A 183 -7.91 -4.59 2.68
CA PHE A 183 -8.27 -5.67 3.60
C PHE A 183 -9.78 -5.85 3.69
N ASN A 184 -10.21 -7.11 3.72
CA ASN A 184 -11.54 -7.50 4.15
C ASN A 184 -11.46 -8.77 4.99
N PHE A 185 -11.54 -8.61 6.32
CA PHE A 185 -11.38 -9.70 7.28
C PHE A 185 -12.53 -10.71 7.30
N SER A 186 -13.63 -10.48 6.58
CA SER A 186 -14.69 -11.48 6.44
C SER A 186 -14.24 -12.71 5.63
N GLY A 187 -13.23 -12.54 4.76
CA GLY A 187 -12.86 -13.53 3.75
C GLY A 187 -13.89 -13.73 2.64
N ASN A 188 -14.98 -12.95 2.66
CA ASN A 188 -16.03 -12.94 1.65
C ASN A 188 -16.11 -11.54 1.02
N PHE A 189 -15.62 -11.42 -0.21
CA PHE A 189 -15.54 -10.14 -0.90
C PHE A 189 -16.87 -9.66 -1.49
N ASP A 190 -17.95 -10.44 -1.37
CA ASP A 190 -19.32 -9.96 -1.60
C ASP A 190 -19.88 -9.19 -0.39
N GLN A 191 -19.19 -9.23 0.75
CA GLN A 191 -19.57 -8.50 1.97
C GLN A 191 -18.78 -7.19 2.09
N GLU A 192 -19.49 -6.11 2.41
CA GLU A 192 -18.88 -4.82 2.71
C GLU A 192 -18.12 -4.85 4.05
N ILE A 193 -17.19 -3.91 4.23
CA ILE A 193 -16.38 -3.78 5.46
C ILE A 193 -17.09 -3.03 6.59
N LEU A 194 -18.38 -2.71 6.44
CA LEU A 194 -19.10 -1.78 7.31
C LEU A 194 -19.16 -2.24 8.78
N ASP A 195 -19.19 -3.55 9.01
CA ASP A 195 -19.22 -4.16 10.35
C ASP A 195 -17.82 -4.31 10.99
N HIS A 196 -16.74 -4.01 10.25
CA HIS A 196 -15.39 -4.05 10.80
C HIS A 196 -15.24 -2.94 11.83
N HIS A 197 -14.57 -3.29 12.93
CA HIS A 197 -14.20 -2.32 13.94
C HIS A 197 -12.83 -1.75 13.59
N LEU A 198 -12.72 -0.43 13.68
CA LEU A 198 -11.47 0.28 13.48
C LEU A 198 -11.18 1.12 14.72
N LYS A 199 -9.93 1.06 15.16
CA LYS A 199 -9.33 1.99 16.08
C LYS A 199 -8.02 2.50 15.50
N LEU A 200 -7.76 3.80 15.63
CA LEU A 200 -6.56 4.48 15.13
C LEU A 200 -5.91 5.31 16.25
N GLU A 201 -4.60 5.20 16.40
CA GLU A 201 -3.80 6.02 17.32
C GLU A 201 -3.44 7.37 16.68
N ALA A 202 -4.46 8.15 16.32
CA ALA A 202 -4.35 9.45 15.67
C ALA A 202 -5.27 10.49 16.33
N ASP A 203 -4.73 11.67 16.62
CA ASP A 203 -5.51 12.80 17.19
C ASP A 203 -5.91 13.84 16.12
N TYR A 204 -5.32 13.75 14.93
CA TYR A 204 -5.57 14.64 13.81
C TYR A 204 -5.69 13.88 12.48
N TYR A 205 -6.35 14.49 11.51
CA TYR A 205 -6.37 14.08 10.11
C TYR A 205 -6.09 15.29 9.21
N VAL A 206 -5.73 15.04 7.95
CA VAL A 206 -5.53 16.07 6.94
C VAL A 206 -6.79 16.16 6.07
N PRO A 207 -7.56 17.26 6.15
CA PRO A 207 -8.69 17.47 5.24
C PRO A 207 -8.22 17.60 3.79
N MET A 208 -9.07 17.18 2.87
CA MET A 208 -8.89 17.36 1.44
C MET A 208 -9.53 18.65 0.94
N ASP A 209 -9.03 19.17 -0.17
CA ASP A 209 -9.71 20.23 -0.93
C ASP A 209 -10.63 19.65 -2.02
N ASP A 210 -11.26 20.52 -2.80
CA ASP A 210 -12.20 20.14 -3.87
C ASP A 210 -11.56 19.33 -5.01
N ASP A 211 -10.22 19.33 -5.10
CA ASP A 211 -9.45 18.53 -6.06
C ASP A 211 -9.00 17.17 -5.46
N ASN A 212 -9.46 16.81 -4.25
CA ASN A 212 -9.05 15.64 -3.47
C ASN A 212 -7.56 15.64 -3.09
N LEU A 213 -6.96 16.82 -2.87
CA LEU A 213 -5.59 16.94 -2.38
C LEU A 213 -5.55 17.27 -0.90
N PRO A 214 -4.58 16.71 -0.15
CA PRO A 214 -4.36 17.10 1.23
C PRO A 214 -4.05 18.59 1.34
N THR A 215 -4.81 19.30 2.17
CA THR A 215 -4.64 20.74 2.39
C THR A 215 -3.38 21.08 3.18
N GLY A 216 -2.73 20.10 3.81
CA GLY A 216 -1.62 20.28 4.74
C GLY A 216 -2.03 20.79 6.14
N LYS A 217 -3.31 21.11 6.36
CA LYS A 217 -3.84 21.48 7.67
C LYS A 217 -4.11 20.22 8.51
N LEU A 218 -3.74 20.26 9.78
CA LEU A 218 -4.15 19.25 10.75
C LEU A 218 -5.47 19.66 11.40
N SER A 219 -6.50 18.84 11.22
CA SER A 219 -7.81 18.99 11.86
C SER A 219 -7.98 17.92 12.94
N ALA A 220 -8.48 18.32 14.12
CA ALA A 220 -8.68 17.39 15.22
C ALA A 220 -9.75 16.36 14.85
N VAL A 221 -9.52 15.08 15.19
CA VAL A 221 -10.55 14.04 15.01
C VAL A 221 -11.64 14.12 16.07
N LYS A 222 -11.33 14.67 17.25
CA LYS A 222 -12.25 14.68 18.40
C LYS A 222 -13.59 15.35 18.04
N GLY A 223 -14.67 14.61 18.23
CA GLY A 223 -16.03 15.11 17.98
C GLY A 223 -16.42 15.18 16.51
N THR A 224 -15.66 14.54 15.62
CA THR A 224 -15.99 14.41 14.19
C THR A 224 -16.20 12.93 13.82
N PRO A 225 -16.72 12.64 12.61
CA PRO A 225 -16.81 11.27 12.08
C PRO A 225 -15.44 10.59 11.87
N PHE A 226 -14.34 11.31 11.99
CA PHE A 226 -12.98 10.77 11.88
C PHE A 226 -12.45 10.24 13.23
N ASP A 227 -13.24 10.30 14.31
CA ASP A 227 -12.80 9.90 15.64
C ASP A 227 -12.79 8.38 15.84
N PHE A 228 -11.71 7.73 15.39
CA PHE A 228 -11.43 6.31 15.63
C PHE A 228 -10.49 6.08 16.82
N ARG A 229 -10.32 7.02 17.76
CA ARG A 229 -9.40 6.84 18.92
C ARG A 229 -9.85 5.72 19.87
N THR A 230 -11.13 5.39 19.82
CA THR A 230 -11.72 4.19 20.41
C THR A 230 -12.28 3.33 19.29
N ALA A 231 -12.27 2.01 19.47
CA ALA A 231 -12.82 1.09 18.48
C ALA A 231 -14.29 1.42 18.18
N LYS A 232 -14.60 1.59 16.89
CA LYS A 232 -15.95 1.83 16.36
C LYS A 232 -16.12 1.10 15.05
N THR A 233 -17.36 0.76 14.71
CA THR A 233 -17.64 0.22 13.37
C THR A 233 -17.47 1.31 12.31
N ILE A 234 -17.02 0.90 11.13
CA ILE A 234 -16.92 1.78 9.97
C ILE A 234 -18.31 2.33 9.62
N ALA A 235 -19.36 1.49 9.68
CA ALA A 235 -20.75 1.87 9.44
C ALA A 235 -21.17 3.10 10.24
N THR A 236 -20.95 3.08 11.56
CA THR A 236 -21.42 4.16 12.44
C THR A 236 -20.74 5.48 12.12
N GLN A 237 -19.44 5.49 11.87
CA GLN A 237 -18.75 6.73 11.49
C GLN A 237 -19.14 7.21 10.08
N LEU A 238 -19.35 6.29 9.13
CA LEU A 238 -19.78 6.65 7.78
C LEU A 238 -21.17 7.28 7.76
N SER A 239 -22.12 6.77 8.55
CA SER A 239 -23.46 7.38 8.68
C SER A 239 -23.38 8.81 9.23
N THR A 240 -22.56 9.05 10.27
CA THR A 240 -22.36 10.41 10.82
C THR A 240 -21.70 11.34 9.78
N LEU A 241 -20.80 10.83 8.94
CA LEU A 241 -20.17 11.61 7.88
C LEU A 241 -21.21 12.09 6.84
N ALA A 242 -22.12 11.20 6.42
CA ALA A 242 -23.16 11.50 5.44
C ALA A 242 -24.18 12.53 5.95
N GLU A 243 -24.50 12.53 7.25
CA GLU A 243 -25.39 13.52 7.87
C GLU A 243 -24.79 14.93 7.92
N GLY A 244 -23.45 15.03 7.99
CA GLY A 244 -22.71 16.26 8.22
C GLY A 244 -22.61 17.23 7.04
N SER A 245 -23.40 17.06 5.97
CA SER A 245 -23.30 17.80 4.70
C SER A 245 -21.96 17.68 3.95
N ASN A 246 -21.13 16.70 4.34
CA ASN A 246 -19.89 16.38 3.65
C ASN A 246 -20.21 15.60 2.37
N LYS A 247 -19.60 15.99 1.24
CA LYS A 247 -19.74 15.31 -0.06
C LYS A 247 -18.98 13.97 -0.13
N GLU A 248 -18.44 13.50 0.98
CA GLU A 248 -17.55 12.35 1.04
C GLU A 248 -18.36 11.06 1.12
N ALA A 249 -18.10 10.12 0.20
CA ALA A 249 -18.73 8.80 0.18
C ALA A 249 -18.04 7.79 1.13
N GLY A 250 -16.95 8.18 1.78
CA GLY A 250 -16.10 7.32 2.60
C GLY A 250 -14.89 8.09 3.15
N PHE A 251 -13.93 7.35 3.69
CA PHE A 251 -12.67 7.90 4.21
C PHE A 251 -11.54 7.66 3.20
N ASP A 252 -10.92 8.73 2.72
CA ASP A 252 -9.72 8.73 1.85
C ASP A 252 -8.74 9.81 2.34
N HIS A 253 -8.44 9.77 3.64
CA HIS A 253 -7.73 10.85 4.34
C HIS A 253 -6.47 10.34 5.03
N CYS A 254 -5.47 11.20 5.11
CA CYS A 254 -4.28 10.94 5.91
C CYS A 254 -4.58 11.22 7.39
N PHE A 255 -4.47 10.20 8.24
CA PHE A 255 -4.49 10.35 9.69
C PHE A 255 -3.08 10.60 10.23
N ALA A 256 -2.92 11.68 11.00
CA ALA A 256 -1.65 12.01 11.63
C ALA A 256 -1.52 11.25 12.96
N LEU A 257 -0.67 10.22 12.94
CA LEU A 257 -0.38 9.35 14.08
C LEU A 257 0.20 10.12 15.27
N ARG A 258 -0.13 9.72 16.50
CA ARG A 258 0.26 10.46 17.73
C ARG A 258 1.77 10.57 17.95
N THR A 259 2.53 9.55 17.58
CA THR A 259 3.96 9.45 17.84
C THR A 259 4.72 9.25 16.53
N HIS A 260 5.98 9.70 16.48
CA HIS A 260 6.86 9.65 15.30
C HIS A 260 8.32 9.35 15.67
N ASP A 261 8.55 8.52 16.70
CA ASP A 261 9.88 8.26 17.29
C ASP A 261 10.73 7.22 16.55
N ASN A 262 10.39 6.92 15.28
CA ASN A 262 11.05 5.91 14.45
C ASN A 262 11.09 4.48 15.04
N THR A 263 10.21 4.17 16.00
CA THR A 263 10.05 2.80 16.52
C THR A 263 8.81 2.13 15.93
N LEU A 264 8.86 0.80 15.80
CA LEU A 264 7.68 -0.01 15.50
C LEU A 264 6.69 0.08 16.68
N ARG A 265 5.44 0.35 16.36
CA ARG A 265 4.38 0.54 17.34
C ARG A 265 3.02 0.21 16.75
N LYS A 266 2.09 -0.13 17.62
CA LYS A 266 0.70 -0.32 17.23
C LYS A 266 0.09 1.03 16.86
N ILE A 267 -0.45 1.13 15.65
CA ILE A 267 -1.11 2.35 15.15
C ILE A 267 -2.59 2.14 14.86
N ALA A 268 -3.02 0.89 14.71
CA ALA A 268 -4.39 0.51 14.42
C ALA A 268 -4.73 -0.87 15.01
N GLU A 269 -6.02 -1.13 15.21
CA GLU A 269 -6.64 -2.44 15.42
C GLU A 269 -8.08 -2.48 14.93
#